data_AF-A0AAX0N6Z9-F1
#
_entry.id   AF-A0AAX0N6Z9-F1
#
_cell.length_a   1.000
_cell.length_b   1.000
_cell.length_c   1.000
_cell.angle_alpha   90.00
_cell.angle_beta   90.00
_cell.angle_gamma   90.00
#
_symmetry.space_group_name_H-M   'P 1'
#
loop_
_entity.id
_entity.type
_entity.pdbx_description
1 polymer ?
#
loop_
_entity_poly.entity_id
_entity_poly.type
_entity_poly.pdbx_seq_one_letter_code
_entity_poly.pdbx_strand_id
1 'polypeptide(L)' 'MYASGDHEKVKAKYEELVAQYPENYLAIYDLPLDTDLNTLDYYPSVWIGKEEFEEL' A
#
# COMPACT_ATOMS: atom_id res chain seq x y z
N MET A 1 0.10 -2.42 -7.71
CA MET A 1 -0.38 -3.08 -6.48
C MET A 1 0.22 -4.48 -6.41
N TYR A 2 0.67 -4.92 -5.24
CA TYR A 2 1.22 -6.25 -4.98
C TYR A 2 0.45 -6.87 -3.82
N ALA A 3 -0.02 -8.11 -3.97
CA ALA A 3 -0.76 -8.82 -2.94
C ALA A 3 -0.20 -10.25 -2.82
N SER A 4 0.00 -10.72 -1.59
CA SER A 4 0.52 -12.04 -1.29
C SER A 4 0.13 -12.43 0.13
N GLY A 5 -0.27 -13.69 0.34
CA GLY A 5 -0.46 -14.24 1.69
C GLY A 5 0.86 -14.61 2.39
N ASP A 6 1.98 -14.52 1.67
CA ASP A 6 3.33 -14.72 2.20
C ASP A 6 3.92 -13.38 2.67
N HIS A 7 3.98 -13.23 3.99
CA HIS A 7 4.49 -12.03 4.66
C HIS A 7 5.95 -11.70 4.33
N GLU A 8 6.80 -12.71 4.11
CA GLU A 8 8.21 -12.48 3.80
C GLU A 8 8.35 -11.86 2.40
N LYS A 9 7.55 -12.34 1.45
CA LYS A 9 7.52 -11.77 0.09
C LYS A 9 6.96 -10.35 0.07
N VAL A 10 5.93 -10.06 0.86
CA VAL A 10 5.38 -8.70 0.98
C VAL A 10 6.44 -7.75 1.54
N LYS A 11 7.16 -8.16 2.58
CA LYS A 11 8.22 -7.35 3.17
C LYS A 11 9.36 -7.08 2.19
N ALA A 12 9.85 -8.10 1.49
CA ALA A 12 10.91 -7.94 0.50
C ALA A 12 10.49 -6.98 -0.63
N LYS A 13 9.23 -7.08 -1.09
CA LYS A 13 8.70 -6.18 -2.13
C LYS A 13 8.54 -4.74 -1.61
N TYR A 14 8.14 -4.57 -0.36
CA TYR A 14 8.06 -3.25 0.27
C TYR A 14 9.43 -2.58 0.36
N GLU A 15 10.46 -3.30 0.81
CA GLU A 15 11.83 -2.77 0.87
C GLU A 15 12.36 -2.36 -0.51
N GLU A 16 12.07 -3.16 -1.55
CA GLU A 16 12.39 -2.81 -2.95
C GLU A 16 11.70 -1.53 -3.40
N LEU A 17 10.41 -1.37 -3.11
CA LEU A 17 9.63 -0.20 -3.50
C LEU A 17 10.02 1.06 -2.73
N VAL A 18 10.34 0.95 -1.44
CA VAL A 18 10.86 2.07 -0.64
C VAL A 18 12.20 2.56 -1.20
N ALA A 19 13.09 1.64 -1.60
CA ALA A 19 14.37 2.00 -2.20
C ALA A 19 14.20 2.67 -3.58
N GLN A 20 13.22 2.22 -4.37
CA GLN A 20 12.95 2.77 -5.70
C GLN A 20 12.21 4.11 -5.66
N TYR A 21 11.33 4.30 -4.67
CA TYR A 21 10.45 5.46 -4.54
C TYR A 21 10.48 6.02 -3.11
N PRO A 22 11.62 6.58 -2.67
CA PRO A 22 11.80 7.04 -1.28
C PRO A 22 10.86 8.21 -0.91
N GLU A 23 10.36 8.95 -1.91
CA GLU A 23 9.45 10.07 -1.71
C GLU A 23 7.97 9.67 -1.67
N ASN A 24 7.64 8.43 -2.05
CA ASN A 24 6.26 7.96 -2.12
C ASN A 24 5.80 7.37 -0.79
N TYR A 25 4.56 7.66 -0.41
CA TYR A 25 3.92 6.98 0.70
C TYR A 25 3.50 5.56 0.29
N LEU A 26 4.02 4.56 1.00
CA LEU A 26 3.72 3.16 0.78
C LEU A 26 3.06 2.59 2.04
N ALA A 27 1.94 1.89 1.88
CA ALA A 27 1.22 1.23 2.97
C ALA A 27 1.08 -0.27 2.67
N ILE A 28 1.15 -1.08 3.73
CA ILE A 28 0.87 -2.51 3.68
C ILE A 28 -0.47 -2.74 4.36
N TYR A 29 -1.39 -3.38 3.66
CA TYR A 29 -2.68 -3.80 4.21
C TYR A 29 -2.65 -5.29 4.49
N ASP A 30 -3.00 -5.68 5.71
CA ASP A 30 -3.28 -7.08 6.06
C ASP A 30 -4.81 -7.25 6.03
N LEU A 31 -5.29 -7.92 4.99
CA LEU A 31 -6.71 -8.10 4.69
C LEU A 31 -7.00 -9.56 4.36
N PRO A 32 -8.22 -10.06 4.63
CA PRO A 32 -8.66 -11.36 4.14
C PRO A 32 -8.45 -11.49 2.62
N LEU A 33 -7.99 -12.65 2.15
CA LEU A 33 -7.65 -12.85 0.74
C LEU A 33 -8.85 -12.67 -0.22
N ASP A 34 -10.06 -12.84 0.31
CA ASP A 34 -11.35 -12.67 -0.37
C ASP A 34 -11.92 -11.25 -0.28
N THR A 35 -11.18 -10.30 0.30
CA THR A 35 -11.60 -8.90 0.39
C THR A 35 -11.64 -8.28 -1.00
N ASP A 36 -12.83 -7.82 -1.43
CA ASP A 36 -12.95 -7.03 -2.65
C ASP A 36 -12.39 -5.62 -2.42
N LEU A 37 -11.19 -5.40 -2.95
CA LEU A 37 -10.48 -4.14 -2.82
C LEU A 37 -11.25 -2.95 -3.42
N ASN A 38 -12.18 -3.17 -4.35
CA ASN A 38 -13.00 -2.09 -4.93
C ASN A 38 -14.08 -1.58 -3.96
N THR A 39 -14.35 -2.34 -2.90
CA THR A 39 -15.39 -2.02 -1.91
C THR A 39 -14.82 -1.43 -0.63
N LEU A 40 -13.48 -1.31 -0.54
CA LEU A 40 -12.84 -0.62 0.58
C LEU A 40 -13.14 0.87 0.49
N ASP A 41 -13.89 1.39 1.46
CA ASP A 41 -14.19 2.83 1.61
C ASP A 41 -12.92 3.69 1.75
N TYR A 42 -11.77 3.07 2.07
CA TYR A 42 -10.49 3.74 2.27
C TYR A 42 -9.39 3.21 1.33
N TYR A 43 -8.90 4.11 0.47
CA TYR A 43 -7.63 4.07 -0.26
C TYR A 43 -7.15 2.72 -0.86
N PRO A 44 -7.92 2.07 -1.74
CA PRO A 44 -7.45 0.84 -2.42
C PRO A 44 -6.58 1.11 -3.66
N SER A 45 -6.45 2.36 -4.13
CA SER A 45 -5.65 2.68 -5.34
C SER A 45 -5.28 4.16 -5.56
N VAL A 46 -5.49 5.04 -4.58
CA VAL A 46 -5.20 6.47 -4.76
C VAL A 46 -3.73 6.73 -4.46
N TRP A 47 -3.04 7.37 -5.39
CA TRP A 47 -1.70 7.92 -5.16
C TRP A 47 -1.87 9.14 -4.26
N ILE A 48 -1.61 8.95 -2.95
CA ILE A 48 -1.75 10.01 -1.95
C ILE A 48 -0.52 10.91 -2.08
N GLY A 49 -0.73 12.15 -2.54
CA GLY A 49 0.30 13.19 -2.54
C GLY A 49 0.66 13.58 -1.11
N LYS A 50 1.91 14.02 -0.87
CA LYS A 50 2.32 14.50 0.47
C LYS A 50 1.43 15.64 0.95
N GLU A 51 0.88 16.43 0.03
CA GLU A 51 -0.02 17.55 0.29
C GLU A 51 -1.34 17.12 0.94
N GLU A 52 -1.85 15.91 0.65
CA GLU A 52 -3.12 15.42 1.21
C GLU A 52 -3.03 15.10 2.71
N PHE A 53 -1.81 14.97 3.26
CA PHE A 53 -1.59 14.77 4.69
C PHE A 53 -1.48 16.08 5.49
N GLU A 54 -1.36 17.24 4.83
CA GLU A 54 -1.19 18.55 5.49
C GLU A 54 -2.53 19.25 5.82
N GLU A 55 -3.67 18.73 5.34
CA GLU A 55 -5.01 19.30 5.57
C GLU A 55 -5.79 18.65 6.74
N LEU A 56 -5.14 17.82 7.57
CA LEU A 56 -5.71 17.23 8.81
C LEU A 56 -5.38 18.05 10.07
#